data_AF-B9VQ63-F1
#
_entry.id   AF-B9VQ63-F1
#
_cell.length_a   1.000
_cell.length_b   1.000
_cell.length_c   1.000
_cell.angle_alpha   90.00
_cell.angle_beta   90.00
_cell.angle_gamma   90.00
#
_symmetry.space_group_name_H-M   'P 1'
#
loop_
_entity.id
_entity.type
_entity.pdbx_description
1 polymer ?
#
loop_
_entity_poly.entity_id
_entity_poly.type
_entity_poly.pdbx_seq_one_letter_code
_entity_poly.pdbx_strand_id
1 'polypeptide(L)'
;SFFLVLFYKKWDSCSGAMNTVLTNRLGDFFIFVFFSTSIFSGLSFLSYSFFFFSSSFFLIYTAFTKSAQFPFSGWLPKAMSAPTPVSSLVHSSTLVTAGLLLIFNFSLMLMNSYLITLIFFSGLFTVFFSSLSAILEEDLKKVVALSTLSQMGFSMTTFGLGISFISLLHLLSHALFKS
;
A
#
# COMPACT_ATOMS: atom_id res chain seq x y z
N SER A 1 -3.10 7.40 11.78
CA SER A 1 -3.37 8.27 10.62
C SER A 1 -4.58 9.16 10.84
N PHE A 2 -5.79 8.62 11.11
CA PHE A 2 -7.04 9.40 11.19
C PHE A 2 -6.96 10.68 12.04
N PHE A 3 -6.63 10.56 13.34
CA PHE A 3 -6.60 11.71 14.25
C PHE A 3 -5.61 12.79 13.82
N LEU A 4 -4.53 12.39 13.15
CA LEU A 4 -3.50 13.32 12.67
C LEU A 4 -3.94 14.06 11.40
N VAL A 5 -4.70 13.40 10.51
CA VAL A 5 -5.30 14.04 9.33
C VAL A 5 -6.43 15.00 9.75
N LEU A 6 -7.18 14.67 10.81
CA LEU A 6 -8.27 15.48 11.35
C LEU A 6 -7.82 16.74 12.12
N PHE A 7 -6.51 16.99 12.25
CA PHE A 7 -5.96 18.01 13.15
C PHE A 7 -6.56 19.41 12.95
N TYR A 8 -6.72 19.86 11.69
CA TYR A 8 -7.20 21.20 11.37
C TYR A 8 -8.73 21.35 11.36
N LYS A 9 -9.51 20.26 11.45
CA LYS A 9 -11.00 20.26 11.46
C LYS A 9 -11.69 21.07 10.35
N LYS A 10 -11.02 21.28 9.21
CA LYS A 10 -11.63 21.87 8.00
C LYS A 10 -12.42 20.81 7.24
N TRP A 11 -13.38 21.21 6.41
CA TRP A 11 -14.17 20.29 5.57
C TRP A 11 -13.30 19.34 4.76
N ASP A 12 -12.21 19.83 4.14
CA ASP A 12 -11.27 19.02 3.36
C ASP A 12 -10.46 18.03 4.23
N SER A 13 -10.14 18.42 5.47
CA SER A 13 -9.44 17.57 6.43
C SER A 13 -10.36 16.47 6.95
N CYS A 14 -11.64 16.76 7.22
CA CYS A 14 -12.63 15.76 7.61
C CYS A 14 -12.91 14.76 6.49
N SER A 15 -13.11 15.22 5.25
CA SER A 15 -13.35 14.34 4.10
C SER A 15 -12.11 13.48 3.77
N GLY A 16 -10.91 14.07 3.84
CA GLY A 16 -9.65 13.36 3.70
C GLY A 16 -9.46 12.28 4.77
N ALA A 17 -9.65 12.64 6.04
CA ALA A 17 -9.53 11.72 7.16
C ALA A 17 -10.51 10.53 7.03
N MET A 18 -11.78 10.80 6.70
CA MET A 18 -12.79 9.75 6.51
C MET A 18 -12.41 8.79 5.38
N ASN A 19 -11.97 9.33 4.23
CA ASN A 19 -11.53 8.49 3.12
C ASN A 19 -10.32 7.61 3.51
N THR A 20 -9.34 8.15 4.25
CA THR A 20 -8.20 7.35 4.72
C THR A 20 -8.59 6.24 5.69
N VAL A 21 -9.60 6.43 6.54
CA VAL A 21 -10.05 5.38 7.46
C VAL A 21 -10.81 4.31 6.71
N LEU A 22 -11.73 4.68 5.83
CA LEU A 22 -12.52 3.72 5.07
C LEU A 22 -11.64 2.82 4.22
N THR A 23 -10.65 3.37 3.51
CA THR A 23 -9.72 2.56 2.71
C THR A 23 -8.84 1.66 3.58
N ASN A 24 -8.37 2.16 4.73
CA ASN A 24 -7.58 1.34 5.64
C ASN A 24 -8.39 0.21 6.29
N ARG A 25 -9.67 0.44 6.61
CA ARG A 25 -10.57 -0.57 7.18
C ARG A 25 -10.88 -1.70 6.19
N LEU A 26 -10.96 -1.39 4.90
CA LEU A 26 -11.03 -2.41 3.86
C LEU A 26 -9.79 -3.33 3.87
N GLY A 27 -8.60 -2.73 4.02
CA GLY A 27 -7.36 -3.49 4.20
C GLY A 27 -7.38 -4.38 5.44
N ASP A 28 -7.84 -3.85 6.58
CA ASP A 28 -7.92 -4.60 7.84
C ASP A 28 -8.90 -5.78 7.72
N PHE A 29 -10.01 -5.63 7.00
CA PHE A 29 -10.93 -6.73 6.69
C PHE A 29 -10.21 -7.86 5.92
N PHE A 30 -9.42 -7.53 4.91
CA PHE A 30 -8.68 -8.55 4.16
C PHE A 30 -7.63 -9.27 5.04
N ILE A 31 -6.96 -8.56 5.96
CA ILE A 31 -6.01 -9.18 6.90
C ILE A 31 -6.76 -10.11 7.87
N PHE A 32 -7.93 -9.68 8.35
CA PHE A 32 -8.76 -10.51 9.23
C PHE A 32 -9.20 -11.80 8.55
N VAL A 33 -9.62 -11.73 7.28
CA VAL A 33 -9.96 -12.92 6.49
C VAL A 33 -8.75 -13.84 6.33
N PHE A 34 -7.55 -13.30 6.05
CA PHE A 34 -6.32 -14.09 6.00
C PHE A 34 -6.03 -14.86 7.31
N PHE A 35 -6.18 -14.22 8.47
CA PHE A 35 -6.01 -14.92 9.75
C PHE A 35 -7.12 -15.94 10.01
N SER A 36 -8.35 -15.66 9.60
CA SER A 36 -9.45 -16.62 9.75
C SER A 36 -9.20 -17.88 8.92
N THR A 37 -8.76 -17.74 7.67
CA THR A 37 -8.50 -18.89 6.79
C THR A 37 -7.33 -19.72 7.28
N SER A 38 -6.30 -19.11 7.88
CA SER A 38 -5.19 -19.86 8.48
C SER A 38 -5.64 -20.69 9.68
N ILE A 39 -6.47 -20.13 10.57
CA ILE A 39 -7.04 -20.86 11.72
C ILE A 39 -7.92 -22.02 11.25
N PHE A 40 -8.82 -21.81 10.29
CA PHE A 40 -9.69 -22.86 9.77
C PHE A 40 -8.92 -23.97 9.05
N SER A 41 -7.81 -23.64 8.38
CA SER A 41 -6.92 -24.65 7.79
C SER A 41 -6.20 -25.48 8.86
N GLY A 42 -5.78 -24.85 9.97
CA GLY A 42 -5.14 -25.54 11.10
C GLY A 42 -6.08 -26.48 11.84
N LEU A 43 -7.37 -26.14 11.90
CA LEU A 43 -8.44 -26.97 12.47
C LEU A 43 -8.96 -28.05 11.49
N SER A 44 -8.31 -28.23 10.33
CA SER A 44 -8.66 -29.20 9.27
C SER A 44 -10.04 -29.01 8.61
N PHE A 45 -10.68 -27.84 8.76
CA PHE A 45 -11.95 -27.54 8.09
C PHE A 45 -11.78 -27.17 6.61
N LEU A 46 -10.61 -26.68 6.21
CA LEU A 46 -10.29 -26.24 4.85
C LEU A 46 -9.13 -27.06 4.27
N SER A 47 -9.17 -27.33 2.97
CA SER A 47 -8.04 -27.94 2.28
C SER A 47 -6.86 -26.98 2.19
N TYR A 48 -5.63 -27.51 2.27
CA TYR A 48 -4.42 -26.70 2.17
C TYR A 48 -4.32 -25.94 0.85
N SER A 49 -4.75 -26.54 -0.27
CA SER A 49 -4.75 -25.88 -1.59
C SER A 49 -5.67 -24.65 -1.62
N PHE A 50 -6.87 -24.76 -1.03
CA PHE A 50 -7.79 -23.64 -0.90
C PHE A 50 -7.24 -22.56 0.03
N PHE A 51 -6.58 -22.97 1.12
CA PHE A 51 -5.90 -22.04 2.01
C PHE A 51 -4.82 -21.23 1.26
N PHE A 52 -3.88 -21.88 0.58
CA PHE A 52 -2.80 -21.18 -0.13
C PHE A 52 -3.32 -20.19 -1.18
N PHE A 53 -4.35 -20.58 -1.95
CA PHE A 53 -4.94 -19.69 -2.94
C PHE A 53 -5.64 -18.50 -2.26
N SER A 54 -6.63 -18.75 -1.41
CA SER A 54 -7.41 -17.67 -0.78
C SER A 54 -6.53 -16.72 0.05
N SER A 55 -5.63 -17.25 0.86
CA SER A 55 -4.76 -16.46 1.74
C SER A 55 -3.81 -15.54 0.96
N SER A 56 -3.24 -16.02 -0.15
CA SER A 56 -2.33 -15.24 -0.98
C SER A 56 -3.05 -14.09 -1.70
N PHE A 57 -4.26 -14.32 -2.21
CA PHE A 57 -5.10 -13.25 -2.77
C PHE A 57 -5.43 -12.18 -1.74
N PHE A 58 -5.90 -12.58 -0.55
CA PHE A 58 -6.24 -11.61 0.49
C PHE A 58 -5.01 -10.81 0.92
N LEU A 59 -3.85 -11.43 1.15
CA LEU A 59 -2.62 -10.70 1.47
C LEU A 59 -2.26 -9.64 0.41
N ILE A 60 -2.39 -9.96 -0.89
CA ILE A 60 -2.12 -8.98 -1.95
C ILE A 60 -3.07 -7.79 -1.86
N TYR A 61 -4.36 -8.02 -1.66
CA TYR A 61 -5.33 -6.93 -1.46
C TYR A 61 -5.03 -6.10 -0.20
N THR A 62 -4.58 -6.73 0.89
CA THR A 62 -4.14 -5.99 2.10
C THR A 62 -2.95 -5.09 1.80
N ALA A 63 -2.00 -5.60 1.02
CA ALA A 63 -0.81 -4.85 0.67
C ALA A 63 -1.14 -3.71 -0.30
N PHE A 64 -2.03 -3.92 -1.27
CA PHE A 64 -2.45 -2.89 -2.21
C PHE A 64 -3.17 -1.73 -1.51
N THR A 65 -4.03 -2.03 -0.54
CA THR A 65 -4.76 -1.00 0.23
C THR A 65 -3.80 -0.17 1.09
N LYS A 66 -2.89 -0.81 1.83
CA LYS A 66 -1.92 -0.11 2.70
C LYS A 66 -0.83 0.64 1.93
N SER A 67 -0.35 0.10 0.81
CA SER A 67 0.67 0.75 -0.04
C SER A 67 0.10 1.72 -1.08
N ALA A 68 -1.21 1.99 -1.03
CA ALA A 68 -1.91 2.88 -1.95
C ALA A 68 -1.71 2.53 -3.44
N GLN A 69 -1.63 1.23 -3.76
CA GLN A 69 -1.57 0.80 -5.15
C GLN A 69 -2.92 0.95 -5.83
N PHE A 70 -2.91 1.03 -7.16
CA PHE A 70 -4.10 1.10 -7.98
C PHE A 70 -4.91 -0.19 -7.75
N PRO A 71 -6.21 -0.11 -7.42
CA PRO A 71 -7.13 1.03 -7.51
C PRO A 71 -7.26 1.91 -6.23
N PHE A 72 -6.60 1.56 -5.13
CA PHE A 72 -6.72 2.22 -3.83
C PHE A 72 -5.76 3.41 -3.63
N SER A 73 -5.28 4.05 -4.70
CA SER A 73 -4.31 5.15 -4.59
C SER A 73 -4.89 6.47 -4.06
N GLY A 74 -6.20 6.68 -4.21
CA GLY A 74 -6.84 7.99 -3.98
C GLY A 74 -6.84 8.49 -2.53
N TRP A 75 -6.53 7.65 -1.53
CA TRP A 75 -6.48 8.12 -0.14
C TRP A 75 -5.19 8.86 0.19
N LEU A 76 -4.09 8.59 -0.50
CA LEU A 76 -2.78 9.16 -0.17
C LEU A 76 -2.71 10.67 -0.49
N PRO A 77 -3.12 11.17 -1.68
CA PRO A 77 -3.13 12.62 -1.94
C PRO A 77 -4.11 13.38 -1.03
N LYS A 78 -5.26 12.78 -0.70
CA LYS A 78 -6.27 13.38 0.20
C LYS A 78 -5.79 13.46 1.65
N ALA A 79 -4.85 12.59 2.06
CA ALA A 79 -4.26 12.61 3.40
C ALA A 79 -3.35 13.83 3.64
N MET A 80 -2.95 14.55 2.58
CA MET A 80 -2.05 15.71 2.68
C MET A 80 -2.68 17.01 3.20
N SER A 81 -3.94 16.93 3.63
CA SER A 81 -4.57 17.93 4.49
C SER A 81 -3.97 17.97 5.90
N ALA A 82 -3.18 16.95 6.28
CA ALA A 82 -2.44 16.89 7.53
C ALA A 82 -1.31 17.95 7.63
N PRO A 83 -0.87 18.30 8.86
CA PRO A 83 0.31 19.15 9.04
C PRO A 83 1.58 18.51 8.46
N THR A 84 2.50 19.35 7.97
CA THR A 84 3.72 18.92 7.25
C THR A 84 4.61 17.89 7.97
N PRO A 85 4.88 17.97 9.30
CA PRO A 85 5.69 16.95 9.97
C PRO A 85 4.98 15.60 10.07
N VAL A 86 3.64 15.58 10.05
CA VAL A 86 2.87 14.33 10.05
C VAL A 86 2.89 13.70 8.67
N SER A 87 2.79 14.49 7.60
CA SER A 87 2.87 13.95 6.24
C SER A 87 4.24 13.34 5.92
N SER A 88 5.34 13.90 6.44
CA SER A 88 6.69 13.35 6.24
C SER A 88 6.99 12.11 7.09
N LEU A 89 6.27 11.89 8.19
CA LEU A 89 6.53 10.72 9.04
C LEU A 89 5.54 9.58 8.77
N VAL A 90 4.26 9.90 8.67
CA VAL A 90 3.23 8.86 8.56
C VAL A 90 3.05 8.41 7.12
N HIS A 91 3.10 9.35 6.17
CA HIS A 91 2.65 9.08 4.81
C HIS A 91 3.78 8.84 3.81
N SER A 92 5.02 9.26 4.08
CA SER A 92 6.16 8.93 3.20
C SER A 92 6.98 7.73 3.68
N SER A 93 7.08 7.47 5.00
CA SER A 93 8.06 6.50 5.53
C SER A 93 7.47 5.28 6.23
N THR A 94 6.31 5.38 6.90
CA THR A 94 5.83 4.29 7.79
C THR A 94 4.54 3.59 7.34
N LEU A 95 3.49 4.32 6.95
CA LEU A 95 2.20 3.69 6.68
C LEU A 95 2.17 3.00 5.30
N VAL A 96 2.77 3.64 4.31
CA VAL A 96 2.73 3.16 2.92
C VAL A 96 3.72 2.02 2.68
N THR A 97 4.84 2.02 3.42
CA THR A 97 5.85 0.95 3.39
C THR A 97 5.37 -0.34 4.06
N ALA A 98 4.45 -0.26 5.03
CA ALA A 98 3.94 -1.42 5.75
C ALA A 98 3.31 -2.49 4.83
N GLY A 99 2.64 -2.09 3.75
CA GLY A 99 2.06 -3.03 2.78
C GLY A 99 3.12 -3.82 2.01
N LEU A 100 4.21 -3.17 1.63
CA LEU A 100 5.34 -3.81 0.93
C LEU A 100 6.12 -4.72 1.89
N LEU A 101 6.35 -4.28 3.14
CA LEU A 101 6.96 -5.11 4.19
C LEU A 101 6.17 -6.38 4.46
N LEU A 102 4.84 -6.31 4.46
CA LEU A 102 3.98 -7.49 4.58
C LEU A 102 4.22 -8.46 3.41
N ILE A 103 4.28 -7.98 2.17
CA ILE A 103 4.59 -8.81 1.00
C ILE A 103 5.97 -9.44 1.11
N PHE A 104 6.99 -8.72 1.57
CA PHE A 104 8.34 -9.26 1.74
C PHE A 104 8.36 -10.44 2.71
N ASN A 105 7.68 -10.31 3.84
CA ASN A 105 7.61 -11.36 4.85
C ASN A 105 6.89 -12.62 4.34
N PHE A 106 5.87 -12.46 3.49
CA PHE A 106 5.12 -13.56 2.89
C PHE A 106 5.56 -13.90 1.46
N SER A 107 6.79 -13.52 1.07
CA SER A 107 7.30 -13.70 -0.30
C SER A 107 7.24 -15.15 -0.76
N LEU A 108 7.57 -16.11 0.10
CA LEU A 108 7.49 -17.55 -0.19
C LEU A 108 6.07 -18.02 -0.55
N MET A 109 5.06 -17.46 0.11
CA MET A 109 3.65 -17.79 -0.13
C MET A 109 3.12 -17.16 -1.41
N LEU A 110 3.75 -16.08 -1.86
CA LEU A 110 3.40 -15.31 -3.05
C LEU A 110 4.14 -15.78 -4.32
N MET A 111 4.94 -16.85 -4.25
CA MET A 111 5.75 -17.39 -5.37
C MET A 111 4.93 -18.04 -6.50
N ASN A 112 3.65 -17.74 -6.63
CA ASN A 112 2.82 -18.19 -7.75
C ASN A 112 2.97 -17.22 -8.93
N SER A 113 3.21 -17.75 -10.14
CA SER A 113 3.47 -16.95 -11.35
C SER A 113 2.34 -15.96 -11.66
N TYR A 114 1.09 -16.36 -11.45
CA TYR A 114 -0.07 -15.49 -11.65
C TYR A 114 -0.12 -14.32 -10.66
N LEU A 115 0.29 -14.53 -9.42
CA LEU A 115 0.25 -13.48 -8.39
C LEU A 115 1.38 -12.47 -8.59
N ILE A 116 2.57 -12.96 -8.93
CA ILE A 116 3.74 -12.12 -9.24
C ILE A 116 3.45 -11.22 -10.44
N THR A 117 2.82 -11.76 -11.50
CA THR A 117 2.44 -10.96 -12.67
C THR A 117 1.38 -9.91 -12.34
N LEU A 118 0.39 -10.23 -11.50
CA LEU A 118 -0.58 -9.23 -11.01
C LEU A 118 0.10 -8.09 -10.25
N ILE A 119 1.02 -8.42 -9.35
CA ILE A 119 1.83 -7.47 -8.58
C ILE A 119 2.67 -6.57 -9.49
N PHE A 120 3.28 -7.16 -10.53
CA PHE A 120 4.08 -6.42 -11.50
C PHE A 120 3.22 -5.40 -12.28
N PHE A 121 2.08 -5.83 -12.83
CA PHE A 121 1.21 -4.94 -13.58
C PHE A 121 0.58 -3.86 -12.70
N SER A 122 0.12 -4.19 -11.49
CA SER A 122 -0.43 -3.18 -10.57
C SER A 122 0.62 -2.11 -10.23
N GLY A 123 1.86 -2.53 -9.99
CA GLY A 123 2.99 -1.62 -9.80
C GLY A 123 3.21 -0.70 -11.01
N LEU A 124 3.26 -1.26 -12.22
CA LEU A 124 3.48 -0.47 -13.44
C LEU A 124 2.37 0.56 -13.65
N PHE A 125 1.12 0.14 -13.48
CA PHE A 125 -0.03 1.05 -13.58
C PHE A 125 0.05 2.17 -12.54
N THR A 126 0.50 1.88 -11.31
CA THR A 126 0.65 2.93 -10.28
C THR A 126 1.73 3.95 -10.61
N VAL A 127 2.88 3.51 -11.12
CA VAL A 127 3.96 4.41 -11.56
C VAL A 127 3.45 5.31 -12.67
N PHE A 128 2.80 4.72 -13.68
CA PHE A 128 2.27 5.47 -14.81
C PHE A 128 1.21 6.48 -14.36
N PHE A 129 0.20 6.05 -13.61
CA PHE A 129 -0.89 6.91 -13.15
C PHE A 129 -0.40 8.05 -12.25
N SER A 130 0.46 7.76 -11.27
CA SER A 130 1.00 8.80 -10.39
C SER A 130 1.82 9.83 -11.15
N SER A 131 2.69 9.39 -12.06
CA SER A 131 3.52 10.29 -12.85
C SER A 131 2.69 11.23 -13.71
N LEU A 132 1.62 10.73 -14.36
CA LEU A 132 0.70 11.54 -15.15
C LEU A 132 -0.04 12.56 -14.28
N SER A 133 -0.57 12.12 -13.13
CA SER A 133 -1.29 13.01 -12.21
C SER A 133 -0.38 14.08 -11.58
N ALA A 134 0.92 13.79 -11.39
CA ALA A 134 1.85 14.73 -10.79
C ALA A 134 2.14 15.94 -11.70
N ILE A 135 2.02 15.78 -13.02
CA ILE A 135 2.20 16.86 -14.00
C ILE A 135 1.01 17.83 -13.97
N LEU A 136 -0.18 17.35 -13.62
CA LEU A 136 -1.42 18.12 -13.64
C LEU A 136 -1.72 18.82 -12.30
N GLU A 137 -1.03 18.46 -11.22
CA GLU A 137 -1.30 19.01 -9.88
C GLU A 137 -0.46 20.27 -9.61
N GLU A 138 -1.13 21.33 -9.13
CA GLU A 138 -0.50 22.61 -8.80
C GLU A 138 0.02 22.64 -7.34
N ASP A 139 -0.57 21.84 -6.45
CA ASP A 139 -0.20 21.80 -5.04
C ASP A 139 1.09 21.02 -4.81
N LEU A 140 2.16 21.72 -4.38
CA LEU A 140 3.46 21.10 -4.09
C LEU A 140 3.38 19.90 -3.13
N LYS A 141 2.50 19.96 -2.12
CA LYS A 141 2.29 18.83 -1.21
C LYS A 141 1.83 17.61 -2.00
N LYS A 142 0.76 17.74 -2.78
CA LYS A 142 0.20 16.61 -3.57
C LYS A 142 1.20 16.07 -4.58
N VAL A 143 2.03 16.92 -5.19
CA VAL A 143 3.13 16.46 -6.06
C VAL A 143 4.13 15.59 -5.29
N VAL A 144 4.46 15.95 -4.04
CA VAL A 144 5.30 15.11 -3.16
C VAL A 144 4.60 13.79 -2.80
N ALA A 145 3.28 13.78 -2.60
CA ALA A 145 2.51 12.53 -2.43
C ALA A 145 2.59 11.66 -3.68
N LEU A 146 2.35 12.23 -4.85
CA LEU A 146 2.32 11.47 -6.10
C LEU A 146 3.71 10.92 -6.43
N SER A 147 4.77 11.65 -6.10
CA SER A 147 6.13 11.10 -6.16
C SER A 147 6.41 10.02 -5.10
N THR A 148 5.70 9.97 -3.95
CA THR A 148 5.79 8.78 -3.06
C THR A 148 5.08 7.60 -3.70
N LEU A 149 3.92 7.83 -4.31
CA LEU A 149 3.13 6.80 -4.95
C LEU A 149 3.90 6.15 -6.09
N SER A 150 4.59 6.94 -6.91
CA SER A 150 5.42 6.41 -8.01
C SER A 150 6.59 5.56 -7.50
N GLN A 151 7.23 5.97 -6.40
CA GLN A 151 8.35 5.21 -5.81
C GLN A 151 7.89 3.91 -5.15
N MET A 152 6.73 3.92 -4.50
CA MET A 152 6.12 2.71 -3.95
C MET A 152 5.66 1.78 -5.08
N GLY A 153 5.09 2.33 -6.15
CA GLY A 153 4.81 1.58 -7.38
C GLY A 153 6.04 0.93 -7.99
N PHE A 154 7.17 1.65 -8.03
CA PHE A 154 8.45 1.11 -8.50
C PHE A 154 9.01 0.00 -7.60
N SER A 155 8.89 0.14 -6.28
CA SER A 155 9.24 -0.96 -5.37
C SER A 155 8.36 -2.20 -5.58
N MET A 156 7.10 -2.01 -5.99
CA MET A 156 6.20 -3.10 -6.30
C MET A 156 6.52 -3.78 -7.64
N THR A 157 6.87 -3.02 -8.68
CA THR A 157 7.29 -3.60 -9.97
C THR A 157 8.57 -4.42 -9.83
N THR A 158 9.55 -3.91 -9.08
CA THR A 158 10.80 -4.63 -8.81
C THR A 158 10.59 -5.90 -8.00
N PHE A 159 9.67 -5.90 -7.03
CA PHE A 159 9.22 -7.13 -6.38
C PHE A 159 8.55 -8.09 -7.37
N GLY A 160 7.69 -7.59 -8.26
CA GLY A 160 7.03 -8.38 -9.31
C GLY A 160 7.98 -8.96 -10.37
N LEU A 161 9.20 -8.43 -10.50
CA LEU A 161 10.26 -9.05 -11.31
C LEU A 161 11.02 -10.17 -10.57
N GLY A 162 10.66 -10.45 -9.32
CA GLY A 162 11.34 -11.41 -8.45
C GLY A 162 12.58 -10.86 -7.75
N ILE A 163 12.88 -9.56 -7.92
CA ILE A 163 14.10 -8.95 -7.37
C ILE A 163 13.81 -8.29 -6.02
N SER A 164 13.41 -9.11 -5.05
CA SER A 164 12.96 -8.66 -3.73
C SER A 164 14.02 -7.85 -2.97
N PHE A 165 15.29 -8.24 -3.05
CA PHE A 165 16.38 -7.54 -2.34
C PHE A 165 16.55 -6.08 -2.83
N ILE A 166 16.51 -5.84 -4.13
CA ILE A 166 16.62 -4.49 -4.71
C ILE A 166 15.42 -3.63 -4.28
N SER A 167 14.21 -4.21 -4.32
CA SER A 167 13.01 -3.48 -3.91
C SER A 167 13.04 -3.06 -2.43
N LEU A 168 13.62 -3.89 -1.54
CA LEU A 168 13.78 -3.55 -0.13
C LEU A 168 14.84 -2.47 0.08
N LEU A 169 15.99 -2.56 -0.61
CA LEU A 169 17.02 -1.52 -0.57
C LEU A 169 16.48 -0.18 -1.06
N HIS A 170 15.70 -0.18 -2.14
CA HIS A 170 15.06 1.02 -2.68
C HIS A 170 14.07 1.64 -1.68
N LEU A 171 13.29 0.81 -0.99
CA LEU A 171 12.35 1.27 0.01
C LEU A 171 13.07 1.92 1.20
N LEU A 172 14.17 1.33 1.67
CA LEU A 172 15.00 1.90 2.74
C LEU A 172 15.63 3.23 2.32
N SER A 173 16.21 3.31 1.12
CA SER A 173 16.82 4.56 0.64
C SER A 173 15.76 5.66 0.47
N HIS A 174 14.60 5.34 -0.09
CA HIS A 174 13.49 6.28 -0.21
C HIS A 174 13.01 6.80 1.15
N ALA A 175 12.92 5.94 2.16
CA ALA A 175 12.51 6.34 3.51
C ALA A 175 13.48 7.37 4.12
N LEU A 176 14.79 7.21 3.91
CA LEU A 176 15.81 8.13 4.41
C LEU A 176 15.83 9.47 3.69
N PHE A 177 15.61 9.49 2.37
CA PHE A 177 15.62 10.75 1.59
C PHE A 177 14.35 11.58 1.73
N LYS A 178 13.25 10.99 2.21
CA LYS A 178 11.92 11.61 2.18
C LYS A 178 11.28 11.81 3.56
N SER A 179 12.01 11.48 4.63
CA SER A 179 11.72 11.90 6.01
C SER A 179 12.12 13.35 6.23
#